data_AF-A0A2G5HI59-F1
#
_entry.id   AF-A0A2G5HI59-F1
#
_cell.length_a   1.000
_cell.length_b   1.000
_cell.length_c   1.000
_cell.angle_alpha   90.00
_cell.angle_beta   90.00
_cell.angle_gamma   90.00
#
_symmetry.space_group_name_H-M   'P 1'
#
loop_
_entity.id
_entity.type
_entity.pdbx_description
1 polymer ?
#
loop_
_entity_poly.entity_id
_entity_poly.type
_entity_poly.pdbx_seq_one_letter_code
_entity_poly.pdbx_strand_id
1 'polypeptide(L)'
;MASMNHNASHAISPHSAVVAAARRSTTGGPRFQPTGVLRPLKEEVLELIKPWRDSMNEPPFTAGELIVITLVMGDLAPQSMHEIHVEILSAFKHYNRAAVKSYVAYLEEQSKDTYDPDDRLQYILSGYHAALRDFNTPLSCMHDAKEDLDRYTISAGAARIFLREYLEPPREGVFDFMGLPAELREKIYKMTLVFPKPGLRHWVGPVTEDGDEYGVTKLGLLSYNDVDAPVYDNSADLGQENTITVRNLSNALGLLGVSKQIRQEALHLFYGRNSFHFGSLWYLRRMFTMITDEALQHIGELKIVMDYHPPFAIWRFHRFAQMSLKKLVVIAPSDNLFWDDLSIHVFGRESVLAVETSTLGENECLAPLLSMAKRAQNFEVQGNGTVGAWLLRKVEESRKERQAITEEEEEEEEEEEEEEEEGDDDSEDSIGPEDIEVVAGPSI
;
A
#
# COMPACT_ATOMS: atom_id res chain seq x y z
N MET A 1 -15.13 -17.09 -42.66
CA MET A 1 -15.72 -16.32 -43.77
C MET A 1 -17.24 -16.45 -43.72
N ALA A 2 -17.91 -15.50 -43.09
CA ALA A 2 -19.32 -15.18 -43.28
C ALA A 2 -19.53 -13.78 -42.70
N SER A 3 -19.88 -12.85 -43.59
CA SER A 3 -20.09 -11.42 -43.34
C SER A 3 -21.51 -11.20 -42.84
N MET A 4 -21.69 -10.46 -41.73
CA MET A 4 -22.94 -9.78 -41.42
C MET A 4 -22.67 -8.40 -40.83
N ASN A 5 -22.82 -7.40 -41.70
CA ASN A 5 -23.07 -6.01 -41.37
C ASN A 5 -24.46 -5.87 -40.76
N HIS A 6 -24.59 -5.13 -39.67
CA HIS A 6 -25.78 -4.30 -39.43
C HIS A 6 -25.37 -2.97 -38.79
N ASN A 7 -25.45 -1.93 -39.62
CA ASN A 7 -25.56 -0.53 -39.25
C ASN A 7 -26.84 -0.31 -38.43
N ALA A 8 -26.71 0.32 -37.27
CA ALA A 8 -27.79 1.07 -36.62
C ALA A 8 -27.21 2.40 -36.11
N SER A 9 -27.37 3.43 -36.93
CA SER A 9 -27.09 4.82 -36.60
C SER A 9 -28.20 5.33 -35.68
N HIS A 10 -27.91 5.50 -34.39
CA HIS A 10 -28.76 6.26 -33.48
C HIS A 10 -28.25 7.70 -33.39
N ALA A 11 -29.02 8.60 -34.01
CA ALA A 11 -28.87 10.03 -33.85
C ALA A 11 -29.19 10.43 -32.39
N ILE A 12 -28.20 10.95 -31.68
CA ILE A 12 -28.37 11.55 -30.36
C ILE A 12 -28.74 13.02 -30.57
N SER A 13 -29.97 13.37 -30.18
CA SER A 13 -30.50 14.73 -30.19
C SER A 13 -29.92 15.54 -29.00
N PRO A 14 -29.37 16.75 -29.21
CA PRO A 14 -28.84 17.58 -28.12
C PRO A 14 -29.96 18.43 -27.51
N HIS A 15 -30.70 17.86 -26.54
CA HIS A 15 -31.57 18.67 -25.69
C HIS A 15 -30.81 19.22 -24.48
N SER A 16 -30.37 20.47 -24.63
CA SER A 16 -30.56 21.57 -23.68
C SER A 16 -30.61 21.19 -22.18
N ALA A 17 -29.45 21.01 -21.55
CA ALA A 17 -29.32 20.99 -20.11
C ALA A 17 -29.12 22.43 -19.59
N VAL A 18 -30.22 23.18 -19.50
CA VAL A 18 -30.26 24.43 -18.74
C VAL A 18 -30.23 24.06 -17.26
N VAL A 19 -29.10 24.34 -16.63
CA VAL A 19 -28.82 24.15 -15.21
C VAL A 19 -29.74 25.06 -14.40
N ALA A 20 -30.87 24.51 -13.95
CA ALA A 20 -31.66 25.10 -12.89
C ALA A 20 -30.95 24.82 -11.55
N ALA A 21 -30.14 25.78 -11.09
CA ALA A 21 -29.61 25.80 -9.73
C ALA A 21 -30.75 26.04 -8.74
N ALA A 22 -31.51 24.99 -8.43
CA ALA A 22 -32.48 24.99 -7.35
C ALA A 22 -31.75 25.21 -6.02
N ARG A 23 -31.94 26.39 -5.42
CA ARG A 23 -31.55 26.69 -4.04
C ARG A 23 -32.23 25.70 -3.11
N ARG A 24 -31.54 24.61 -2.76
CA ARG A 24 -31.98 23.68 -1.70
C ARG A 24 -31.92 24.45 -0.38
N SER A 25 -33.10 24.70 0.19
CA SER A 25 -33.24 25.29 1.52
C SER A 25 -32.66 24.31 2.56
N THR A 26 -31.49 24.61 3.12
CA THR A 26 -30.73 23.78 4.07
C THR A 26 -31.18 24.00 5.53
N THR A 27 -32.47 24.21 5.79
CA THR A 27 -32.97 24.48 7.15
C THR A 27 -33.32 23.24 7.97
N GLY A 28 -33.09 22.04 7.44
CA GLY A 28 -33.24 20.78 8.18
C GLY A 28 -31.92 20.03 8.23
N GLY A 29 -31.10 20.28 9.25
CA GLY A 29 -29.95 19.42 9.53
C GLY A 29 -30.38 17.95 9.66
N PRO A 30 -29.53 16.98 9.29
CA PRO A 30 -29.87 15.57 9.33
C PRO A 30 -30.29 15.19 10.76
N ARG A 31 -31.56 14.82 10.93
CA ARG A 31 -32.05 14.27 12.20
C ARG A 31 -31.49 12.86 12.35
N PHE A 32 -30.42 12.73 13.10
CA PHE A 32 -29.91 11.43 13.53
C PHE A 32 -31.01 10.73 14.34
N GLN A 33 -31.63 9.72 13.75
CA GLN A 33 -32.46 8.78 14.50
C GLN A 33 -31.52 7.77 15.15
N PRO A 34 -31.54 7.61 16.48
CA PRO A 34 -30.75 6.59 17.16
C PRO A 34 -31.07 5.22 16.56
N THR A 35 -30.03 4.46 16.22
CA THR A 35 -30.20 3.06 15.82
C THR A 35 -30.86 2.30 16.97
N GLY A 36 -31.84 1.46 16.66
CA GLY A 36 -32.45 0.58 17.65
C GLY A 36 -31.40 -0.31 18.33
N VAL A 37 -31.72 -0.81 19.53
CA VAL A 37 -30.86 -1.75 20.25
C VAL A 37 -30.61 -2.97 19.35
N LEU A 38 -29.34 -3.24 19.04
CA LEU A 38 -28.95 -4.34 18.16
C LEU A 38 -29.14 -5.68 18.87
N ARG A 39 -29.64 -6.68 18.15
CA ARG A 39 -29.76 -8.06 18.66
C ARG A 39 -28.37 -8.67 18.89
N PRO A 40 -28.24 -9.75 19.69
CA PRO A 40 -26.99 -10.50 19.77
C PRO A 40 -26.59 -11.06 18.40
N LEU A 41 -25.38 -10.76 17.94
CA LEU A 41 -24.93 -11.11 16.57
C LEU A 41 -25.02 -12.62 16.28
N LYS A 42 -24.71 -13.46 17.27
CA LYS A 42 -24.79 -14.92 17.14
C LYS A 42 -26.20 -15.41 16.84
N GLU A 43 -27.23 -14.77 17.41
CA GLU A 43 -28.63 -15.11 17.13
C GLU A 43 -29.02 -14.72 15.71
N GLU A 44 -28.59 -13.55 15.25
CA GLU A 44 -28.83 -13.08 13.88
C GLU A 44 -28.17 -14.01 12.84
N VAL A 45 -26.92 -14.42 13.09
CA VAL A 45 -26.19 -15.34 12.21
C VAL A 45 -26.80 -16.74 12.24
N LEU A 46 -27.25 -17.22 13.40
CA LEU A 46 -27.97 -18.50 13.52
C LEU A 46 -29.24 -18.53 12.68
N GLU A 47 -30.04 -17.45 12.70
CA GLU A 47 -31.22 -17.29 11.85
C GLU A 47 -30.84 -17.31 10.36
N LEU A 48 -29.78 -16.59 9.99
CA LEU A 48 -29.28 -16.49 8.61
C LEU A 48 -28.87 -17.85 8.03
N ILE A 49 -28.12 -18.66 8.78
CA ILE A 49 -27.57 -19.92 8.26
C ILE A 49 -28.54 -21.09 8.38
N LYS A 50 -29.59 -20.98 9.19
CA LYS A 50 -30.55 -22.07 9.48
C LYS A 50 -31.06 -22.81 8.23
N PRO A 51 -31.43 -22.15 7.12
CA PRO A 51 -31.91 -22.84 5.91
C PRO A 51 -30.85 -23.70 5.22
N TRP A 52 -29.57 -23.42 5.47
CA TRP A 52 -28.45 -24.00 4.74
C TRP A 52 -27.75 -25.12 5.49
N ARG A 53 -27.88 -25.21 6.82
CA ARG A 53 -27.18 -26.20 7.65
C ARG A 53 -27.42 -27.64 7.19
N ASP A 54 -28.69 -28.00 6.99
CA ASP A 54 -29.11 -29.34 6.57
C ASP A 54 -29.28 -29.49 5.06
N SER A 55 -29.13 -28.39 4.31
CA SER A 55 -29.29 -28.38 2.86
C SER A 55 -28.15 -29.12 2.17
N MET A 56 -28.47 -29.80 1.07
CA MET A 56 -27.46 -30.37 0.16
C MET A 56 -27.00 -29.38 -0.90
N ASN A 57 -27.70 -28.24 -1.03
CA ASN A 57 -27.32 -27.18 -1.96
C ASN A 57 -26.20 -26.34 -1.36
N GLU A 58 -25.36 -25.79 -2.24
CA GLU A 58 -24.30 -24.87 -1.83
C GLU A 58 -24.92 -23.61 -1.19
N PRO A 59 -24.46 -23.20 0.01
CA PRO A 59 -24.91 -21.96 0.60
C PRO A 59 -24.43 -20.76 -0.24
N PRO A 60 -25.21 -19.66 -0.32
CA PRO A 60 -24.88 -18.50 -1.14
C PRO A 60 -23.88 -17.58 -0.42
N PHE A 61 -22.83 -18.16 0.17
CA PHE A 61 -21.82 -17.44 0.93
C PHE A 61 -20.44 -17.65 0.30
N THR A 62 -19.65 -16.59 0.25
CA THR A 62 -18.24 -16.68 -0.11
C THR A 62 -17.43 -17.37 0.99
N ALA A 63 -16.21 -17.81 0.67
CA ALA A 63 -15.31 -18.40 1.67
C ALA A 63 -15.04 -17.46 2.86
N GLY A 64 -14.87 -16.15 2.60
CA GLY A 64 -14.67 -15.13 3.64
C GLY A 64 -15.88 -14.98 4.56
N GLU A 65 -17.09 -15.01 3.98
CA GLU A 65 -18.34 -14.95 4.75
C GLU A 65 -18.52 -16.20 5.62
N LEU A 66 -18.21 -17.38 5.10
CA LEU A 66 -18.24 -18.63 5.88
C LEU A 66 -17.25 -18.60 7.04
N ILE A 67 -16.03 -18.09 6.84
CA ILE A 67 -15.04 -17.89 7.91
C ILE A 67 -15.61 -16.98 9.01
N VAL A 68 -16.16 -15.83 8.64
CA VAL A 68 -16.71 -14.86 9.60
C VAL A 68 -17.91 -15.45 10.35
N ILE A 69 -18.82 -16.14 9.65
CA ILE A 69 -19.95 -16.86 10.25
C ILE A 69 -19.45 -17.86 11.30
N THR A 70 -18.46 -18.68 10.96
CA THR A 70 -17.89 -19.68 11.87
C THR A 70 -17.28 -19.04 13.12
N LEU A 71 -16.52 -17.95 12.96
CA LEU A 71 -15.95 -17.22 14.10
C LEU A 71 -17.05 -16.63 15.00
N VAL A 72 -18.13 -16.08 14.44
CA VAL A 72 -19.29 -15.61 15.22
C VAL A 72 -19.96 -16.76 15.98
N MET A 73 -20.10 -17.93 15.34
CA MET A 73 -20.68 -19.12 15.96
C MET A 73 -19.83 -19.66 17.12
N GLY A 74 -18.51 -19.55 17.02
CA GLY A 74 -17.54 -19.86 18.08
C GLY A 74 -17.33 -18.72 19.09
N ASP A 75 -18.33 -17.85 19.28
CA ASP A 75 -18.29 -16.74 20.26
C ASP A 75 -17.11 -15.78 20.07
N LEU A 76 -16.65 -15.63 18.82
CA LEU A 76 -15.51 -14.80 18.43
C LEU A 76 -14.18 -15.25 19.07
N ALA A 77 -14.14 -16.48 19.61
CA ALA A 77 -12.92 -17.04 20.17
C ALA A 77 -11.86 -17.20 19.05
N PRO A 78 -10.57 -16.95 19.35
CA PRO A 78 -9.50 -17.16 18.38
C PRO A 78 -9.38 -18.64 17.99
N GLN A 79 -9.43 -18.91 16.69
CA GLN A 79 -9.41 -20.27 16.15
C GLN A 79 -8.31 -20.41 15.10
N SER A 80 -7.63 -21.55 15.09
CA SER A 80 -6.72 -21.91 14.01
C SER A 80 -7.46 -22.06 12.69
N MET A 81 -6.72 -21.95 11.58
CA MET A 81 -7.26 -22.23 10.25
C MET A 81 -7.93 -23.62 10.19
N HIS A 82 -7.31 -24.63 10.81
CA HIS A 82 -7.86 -25.99 10.82
C HIS A 82 -9.20 -26.06 11.56
N GLU A 83 -9.29 -25.46 12.74
CA GLU A 83 -10.53 -25.39 13.53
C GLU A 83 -11.66 -24.71 12.74
N ILE A 84 -11.37 -23.56 12.12
CA ILE A 84 -12.36 -22.84 11.29
C ILE A 84 -12.86 -23.72 10.14
N HIS A 85 -11.95 -24.41 9.44
CA HIS A 85 -12.34 -25.29 8.34
C HIS A 85 -13.22 -26.44 8.81
N VAL A 86 -12.83 -27.14 9.89
CA VAL A 86 -13.61 -28.24 10.47
C VAL A 86 -15.01 -27.77 10.89
N GLU A 87 -15.11 -26.59 11.51
CA GLU A 87 -16.39 -26.02 11.90
C GLU A 87 -17.27 -25.65 10.69
N ILE A 88 -16.71 -25.15 9.58
CA ILE A 88 -17.46 -24.95 8.33
C ILE A 88 -18.01 -26.29 7.82
N LEU A 89 -17.16 -27.33 7.77
CA LEU A 89 -17.57 -28.65 7.31
C LEU A 89 -18.60 -29.30 8.25
N SER A 90 -18.56 -29.00 9.54
CA SER A 90 -19.53 -29.48 10.54
C SER A 90 -20.87 -28.73 10.43
N ALA A 91 -20.83 -27.41 10.21
CA ALA A 91 -22.00 -26.56 10.16
C ALA A 91 -22.83 -26.71 8.88
N PHE A 92 -22.19 -27.00 7.74
CA PHE A 92 -22.82 -27.03 6.41
C PHE A 92 -22.68 -28.40 5.73
N LYS A 93 -23.80 -29.13 5.64
CA LYS A 93 -23.84 -30.50 5.09
C LYS A 93 -23.35 -30.61 3.65
N HIS A 94 -23.55 -29.57 2.84
CA HIS A 94 -23.03 -29.50 1.47
C HIS A 94 -21.51 -29.69 1.43
N TYR A 95 -20.76 -28.86 2.18
CA TYR A 95 -19.30 -28.93 2.21
C TYR A 95 -18.79 -30.20 2.90
N ASN A 96 -19.47 -30.68 3.94
CA ASN A 96 -19.16 -31.98 4.54
C ASN A 96 -19.14 -33.11 3.50
N ARG A 97 -20.20 -33.17 2.68
CA ARG A 97 -20.33 -34.20 1.65
C ARG A 97 -19.29 -34.03 0.55
N ALA A 98 -18.97 -32.80 0.17
CA ALA A 98 -17.89 -32.50 -0.78
C ALA A 98 -16.54 -32.99 -0.23
N ALA A 99 -16.23 -32.71 1.04
CA ALA A 99 -15.03 -33.17 1.71
C ALA A 99 -14.90 -34.69 1.72
N VAL A 100 -15.96 -35.41 2.10
CA VAL A 100 -15.96 -36.88 2.11
C VAL A 100 -15.73 -37.44 0.71
N LYS A 101 -16.35 -36.86 -0.33
CA LYS A 101 -16.13 -37.29 -1.71
C LYS A 101 -14.68 -37.06 -2.16
N SER A 102 -14.12 -35.88 -1.88
CA SER A 102 -12.74 -35.56 -2.22
C SER A 102 -11.75 -36.49 -1.51
N TYR A 103 -12.01 -36.81 -0.24
CA TYR A 103 -11.20 -37.74 0.54
C TYR A 103 -11.25 -39.18 -0.02
N VAL A 104 -12.43 -39.67 -0.40
CA VAL A 104 -12.54 -41.00 -1.05
C VAL A 104 -11.80 -41.03 -2.38
N ALA A 105 -11.95 -40.00 -3.21
CA ALA A 105 -11.23 -39.89 -4.47
C ALA A 105 -9.70 -39.85 -4.27
N TYR A 106 -9.25 -39.15 -3.22
CA TYR A 106 -7.86 -39.11 -2.80
C TYR A 106 -7.32 -40.52 -2.42
N LEU A 107 -8.05 -41.28 -1.61
CA LEU A 107 -7.67 -42.66 -1.25
C LEU A 107 -7.59 -43.60 -2.48
N GLU A 108 -8.52 -43.46 -3.42
CA GLU A 108 -8.52 -44.22 -4.67
C GLU A 108 -7.31 -43.90 -5.56
N GLU A 109 -6.83 -42.67 -5.54
CA GLU A 109 -5.66 -42.25 -6.31
C GLU A 109 -4.34 -42.59 -5.62
N GLN A 110 -4.27 -42.47 -4.30
CA GLN A 110 -3.11 -42.92 -3.53
C GLN A 110 -2.81 -44.42 -3.79
N SER A 111 -3.85 -45.21 -4.11
CA SER A 111 -3.69 -46.61 -4.51
C SER A 111 -3.00 -46.82 -5.88
N LYS A 112 -2.79 -45.76 -6.67
CA LYS A 112 -2.29 -45.82 -8.06
C LYS A 112 -0.82 -45.40 -8.23
N ASP A 113 -0.08 -45.11 -7.16
CA ASP A 113 1.36 -44.74 -7.16
C ASP A 113 1.76 -43.52 -8.01
N THR A 114 0.79 -42.76 -8.55
CA THR A 114 1.01 -41.48 -9.24
C THR A 114 0.69 -40.36 -8.27
N TYR A 115 1.64 -39.98 -7.41
CA TYR A 115 1.32 -39.15 -6.25
C TYR A 115 1.95 -37.76 -6.31
N ASP A 116 1.08 -36.75 -6.31
CA ASP A 116 1.37 -35.40 -5.85
C ASP A 116 0.48 -35.11 -4.61
N PRO A 117 1.05 -35.06 -3.40
CA PRO A 117 0.31 -35.02 -2.14
C PRO A 117 -0.55 -33.79 -1.88
N ASP A 118 -0.16 -32.62 -2.37
CA ASP A 118 -0.33 -31.43 -1.52
C ASP A 118 -1.64 -30.64 -1.71
N ASP A 119 -2.39 -30.86 -2.81
CA ASP A 119 -3.37 -29.84 -3.21
C ASP A 119 -4.86 -30.23 -3.05
N ARG A 120 -5.23 -31.50 -2.91
CA ARG A 120 -6.64 -31.89 -3.21
C ARG A 120 -7.68 -31.56 -2.14
N LEU A 121 -7.31 -31.54 -0.86
CA LEU A 121 -8.27 -31.19 0.20
C LEU A 121 -8.42 -29.67 0.38
N GLN A 122 -7.49 -28.87 -0.17
CA GLN A 122 -7.55 -27.41 -0.11
C GLN A 122 -8.67 -26.84 -1.00
N TYR A 123 -9.18 -27.61 -1.96
CA TYR A 123 -10.21 -27.17 -2.90
C TYR A 123 -11.66 -27.43 -2.47
N ILE A 124 -11.91 -28.00 -1.28
CA ILE A 124 -13.30 -28.24 -0.83
C ILE A 124 -14.08 -26.92 -0.73
N LEU A 125 -13.40 -25.87 -0.26
CA LEU A 125 -13.91 -24.51 -0.23
C LEU A 125 -13.00 -23.64 -1.11
N SER A 126 -13.43 -23.40 -2.34
CA SER A 126 -12.67 -22.62 -3.31
C SER A 126 -12.27 -21.25 -2.73
N GLY A 127 -10.98 -20.93 -2.78
CA GLY A 127 -10.45 -19.66 -2.29
C GLY A 127 -10.36 -19.53 -0.77
N TYR A 128 -10.50 -20.61 0.01
CA TYR A 128 -10.45 -20.57 1.48
C TYR A 128 -9.19 -19.89 2.03
N HIS A 129 -8.00 -20.37 1.64
CA HIS A 129 -6.73 -19.77 2.06
C HIS A 129 -6.59 -18.31 1.59
N ALA A 130 -7.08 -18.01 0.38
CA ALA A 130 -7.06 -16.65 -0.14
C ALA A 130 -7.97 -15.72 0.67
N ALA A 131 -9.13 -16.21 1.14
CA ALA A 131 -10.08 -15.43 1.93
C ALA A 131 -9.58 -15.13 3.34
N LEU A 132 -8.85 -16.06 3.98
CA LEU A 132 -8.16 -15.81 5.26
C LEU A 132 -7.09 -14.73 5.17
N ARG A 133 -6.43 -14.62 4.01
CA ARG A 133 -5.38 -13.62 3.72
C ARG A 133 -5.91 -12.38 2.99
N ASP A 134 -7.21 -12.29 2.72
CA ASP A 134 -7.80 -11.14 2.03
C ASP A 134 -7.91 -9.96 3.00
N PHE A 135 -7.36 -8.81 2.61
CA PHE A 135 -7.45 -7.57 3.37
C PHE A 135 -8.90 -7.14 3.66
N ASN A 136 -9.85 -7.47 2.79
CA ASN A 136 -11.25 -7.12 2.98
C ASN A 136 -11.94 -8.02 4.01
N THR A 137 -11.44 -9.21 4.27
CA THR A 137 -11.94 -10.06 5.35
C THR A 137 -11.40 -9.50 6.66
N PRO A 138 -12.24 -8.97 7.56
CA PRO A 138 -11.76 -8.16 8.67
C PRO A 138 -11.32 -9.03 9.86
N LEU A 139 -10.39 -9.93 9.59
CA LEU A 139 -9.79 -10.85 10.55
C LEU A 139 -8.63 -10.18 11.27
N SER A 140 -8.47 -10.54 12.53
CA SER A 140 -7.25 -10.31 13.31
C SER A 140 -6.52 -11.63 13.43
N CYS A 141 -5.24 -11.65 13.06
CA CYS A 141 -4.36 -12.80 13.23
C CYS A 141 -3.52 -12.62 14.50
N MET A 142 -3.43 -13.67 15.31
CA MET A 142 -2.57 -13.73 16.49
C MET A 142 -1.74 -15.00 16.41
N HIS A 143 -0.42 -14.87 16.56
CA HIS A 143 0.48 -16.01 16.57
C HIS A 143 0.52 -16.64 17.98
N ASP A 144 0.17 -17.91 18.09
CA ASP A 144 0.25 -18.70 19.32
C ASP A 144 1.61 -19.39 19.40
N ALA A 145 2.56 -18.74 20.08
CA ALA A 145 3.94 -19.23 20.18
C ALA A 145 4.09 -20.60 20.87
N LYS A 146 3.05 -21.10 21.58
CA LYS A 146 3.12 -22.43 22.23
C LYS A 146 2.84 -23.55 21.25
N GLU A 147 1.90 -23.31 20.35
CA GLU A 147 1.44 -24.28 19.35
C GLU A 147 2.09 -24.04 17.98
N ASP A 148 2.87 -22.95 17.86
CA ASP A 148 3.52 -22.50 16.63
C ASP A 148 2.53 -22.38 15.47
N LEU A 149 1.38 -21.76 15.75
CA LEU A 149 0.29 -21.62 14.78
C LEU A 149 -0.42 -20.27 14.89
N ASP A 150 -0.99 -19.85 13.77
CA ASP A 150 -1.78 -18.64 13.67
C ASP A 150 -3.25 -18.89 14.02
N ARG A 151 -3.79 -18.02 14.87
CA ARG A 151 -5.20 -18.02 15.28
C ARG A 151 -5.89 -16.75 14.79
N TYR A 152 -7.05 -16.93 14.20
CA TYR A 152 -7.86 -15.87 13.63
C TYR A 152 -9.06 -15.57 14.53
N THR A 153 -9.37 -14.28 14.68
CA THR A 153 -10.56 -13.77 15.37
C THR A 153 -11.10 -12.54 14.65
N ILE A 154 -12.24 -12.03 15.09
CA ILE A 154 -12.91 -10.85 14.54
C ILE A 154 -13.73 -10.15 15.63
N SER A 155 -13.84 -8.82 15.56
CA SER A 155 -14.73 -8.09 16.46
C SER A 155 -16.19 -8.21 16.00
N ALA A 156 -17.14 -8.20 16.94
CA ALA A 156 -18.58 -8.27 16.62
C ALA A 156 -19.03 -7.14 15.66
N GLY A 157 -18.48 -5.93 15.83
CA GLY A 157 -18.78 -4.79 14.96
C GLY A 157 -18.31 -5.01 13.53
N ALA A 158 -17.07 -5.50 13.35
CA ALA A 158 -16.53 -5.80 12.04
C ALA A 158 -17.28 -6.94 11.34
N ALA A 159 -17.61 -8.01 12.07
CA ALA A 159 -18.39 -9.14 11.56
C ALA A 159 -19.78 -8.70 11.07
N ARG A 160 -20.47 -7.85 11.85
CA ARG A 160 -21.77 -7.30 11.46
C ARG A 160 -21.68 -6.43 10.20
N ILE A 161 -20.63 -5.62 10.08
CA ILE A 161 -20.41 -4.79 8.87
C ILE A 161 -20.12 -5.67 7.65
N PHE A 162 -19.30 -6.70 7.82
CA PHE A 162 -18.92 -7.61 6.73
C PHE A 162 -20.11 -8.43 6.23
N LEU A 163 -20.95 -8.93 7.14
CA LEU A 163 -22.16 -9.68 6.81
C LEU A 163 -23.39 -8.78 6.57
N ARG A 164 -23.22 -7.46 6.41
CA ARG A 164 -24.33 -6.50 6.38
C ARG A 164 -25.36 -6.83 5.31
N GLU A 165 -24.94 -7.28 4.14
CA GLU A 165 -25.84 -7.59 3.02
C GLU A 165 -26.86 -8.69 3.35
N TYR A 166 -26.58 -9.50 4.36
CA TYR A 166 -27.47 -10.57 4.83
C TYR A 166 -28.21 -10.22 6.13
N LEU A 167 -27.60 -9.39 6.99
CA LEU A 167 -28.14 -9.08 8.32
C LEU A 167 -29.04 -7.84 8.33
N GLU A 168 -28.80 -6.89 7.42
CA GLU A 168 -29.56 -5.65 7.32
C GLU A 168 -30.34 -5.62 5.98
N PRO A 169 -31.56 -5.04 5.95
CA PRO A 169 -32.20 -4.77 4.68
C PRO A 169 -31.34 -3.83 3.83
N PRO A 170 -31.41 -3.94 2.49
CA PRO A 170 -30.72 -3.00 1.61
C PRO A 170 -31.04 -1.56 2.00
N ARG A 171 -30.00 -0.76 2.23
CA ARG A 171 -30.17 0.65 2.61
C ARG A 171 -30.64 1.43 1.38
N GLU A 172 -31.76 2.12 1.53
CA GLU A 172 -32.28 2.99 0.48
C GLU A 172 -31.61 4.38 0.52
N GLY A 173 -31.40 4.96 -0.66
CA GLY A 173 -30.89 6.33 -0.82
C GLY A 173 -29.45 6.42 -1.30
N VAL A 174 -29.00 7.66 -1.54
CA VAL A 174 -27.63 7.98 -1.93
C VAL A 174 -26.93 8.63 -0.74
N PHE A 175 -25.79 8.07 -0.34
CA PHE A 175 -24.97 8.67 0.70
C PHE A 175 -24.27 9.92 0.15
N ASP A 176 -24.66 11.11 0.62
CA ASP A 176 -24.03 12.37 0.25
C ASP A 176 -22.68 12.53 0.95
N PHE A 177 -21.68 11.80 0.45
CA PHE A 177 -20.32 11.83 0.97
C PHE A 177 -19.73 13.25 0.94
N MET A 178 -20.07 14.05 -0.09
CA MET A 178 -19.56 15.42 -0.23
C MET A 178 -20.25 16.42 0.71
N GLY A 179 -21.45 16.10 1.19
CA GLY A 179 -22.14 16.85 2.23
C GLY A 179 -21.55 16.70 3.64
N LEU A 180 -20.63 15.75 3.85
CA LEU A 180 -19.92 15.60 5.13
C LEU A 180 -18.95 16.77 5.37
N PRO A 181 -18.67 17.19 6.62
CA PRO A 181 -17.54 18.06 6.95
C PRO A 181 -16.20 17.50 6.45
N ALA A 182 -15.26 18.39 6.11
CA ALA A 182 -13.97 18.00 5.54
C ALA A 182 -13.18 17.07 6.47
N GLU A 183 -13.27 17.29 7.79
CA GLU A 183 -12.60 16.50 8.82
C GLU A 183 -13.10 15.04 8.83
N LEU A 184 -14.41 14.84 8.61
CA LEU A 184 -14.98 13.50 8.52
C LEU A 184 -14.59 12.81 7.21
N ARG A 185 -14.57 13.53 6.09
CA ARG A 185 -14.08 13.00 4.80
C ARG A 185 -12.62 12.58 4.92
N GLU A 186 -11.76 13.41 5.51
CA GLU A 186 -10.35 13.11 5.75
C GLU A 186 -10.18 11.86 6.61
N LYS A 187 -10.98 11.71 7.67
CA LYS A 187 -10.98 10.50 8.51
C LYS A 187 -11.36 9.25 7.72
N ILE A 188 -12.38 9.34 6.86
CA ILE A 188 -12.78 8.22 6.00
C ILE A 188 -11.68 7.90 4.98
N TYR A 189 -11.09 8.91 4.34
CA TYR A 189 -9.96 8.68 3.43
C TYR A 189 -8.79 8.00 4.15
N LYS A 190 -8.44 8.40 5.38
CA LYS A 190 -7.39 7.73 6.16
C LYS A 190 -7.73 6.26 6.41
N MET A 191 -8.98 5.97 6.81
CA MET A 191 -9.42 4.59 7.04
C MET A 191 -9.38 3.73 5.77
N THR A 192 -9.60 4.31 4.60
CA THR A 192 -9.67 3.58 3.32
C THR A 192 -8.33 3.51 2.60
N LEU A 193 -7.49 4.54 2.73
CA LEU A 193 -6.31 4.76 1.90
C LEU A 193 -5.00 4.71 2.68
N VAL A 194 -5.00 4.75 4.01
CA VAL A 194 -3.78 4.65 4.81
C VAL A 194 -3.71 3.25 5.40
N PHE A 195 -2.68 2.52 5.00
CA PHE A 195 -2.47 1.14 5.36
C PHE A 195 -1.52 1.04 6.56
N PRO A 196 -1.65 -0.02 7.37
CA PRO A 196 -0.73 -0.29 8.47
C PRO A 196 0.73 -0.35 8.03
N LYS A 197 1.64 0.10 8.92
CA LYS A 197 3.08 -0.11 8.75
C LYS A 197 3.37 -1.63 8.79
N PRO A 198 4.35 -2.11 8.00
CA PRO A 198 5.37 -1.34 7.29
C PRO A 198 4.94 -0.78 5.93
N GLY A 199 3.66 -0.88 5.55
CA GLY A 199 3.13 -0.24 4.35
C GLY A 199 3.00 -1.18 3.16
N LEU A 200 2.91 -0.61 1.97
CA LEU A 200 2.50 -1.29 0.75
C LEU A 200 3.71 -1.92 0.04
N ARG A 201 3.79 -3.26 0.02
CA ARG A 201 4.85 -4.01 -0.64
C ARG A 201 4.42 -4.49 -2.02
N HIS A 202 5.11 -4.03 -3.06
CA HIS A 202 4.92 -4.56 -4.41
C HIS A 202 5.66 -5.90 -4.52
N TRP A 203 4.89 -6.97 -4.71
CA TRP A 203 5.39 -8.32 -4.90
C TRP A 203 4.86 -8.89 -6.22
N VAL A 204 5.69 -9.68 -6.89
CA VAL A 204 5.28 -10.48 -8.04
C VAL A 204 5.36 -11.92 -7.60
N GLY A 205 4.24 -12.62 -7.70
CA GLY A 205 4.19 -14.00 -7.29
C GLY A 205 5.06 -14.91 -8.13
N PRO A 206 5.40 -16.11 -7.61
CA PRO A 206 6.00 -17.14 -8.44
C PRO A 206 5.12 -17.32 -9.67
N VAL A 207 5.77 -17.47 -10.82
CA VAL A 207 5.08 -17.87 -12.05
C VAL A 207 4.43 -19.22 -11.73
N THR A 208 3.10 -19.27 -11.77
CA THR A 208 2.39 -20.54 -11.59
C THR A 208 2.82 -21.50 -12.70
N GLU A 209 2.94 -22.79 -12.40
CA GLU A 209 3.42 -23.80 -13.36
C GLU A 209 2.58 -23.85 -14.65
N ASP A 210 1.34 -23.38 -14.58
CA ASP A 210 0.43 -23.27 -15.72
C ASP A 210 0.86 -22.23 -16.77
N GLY A 211 1.92 -21.46 -16.54
CA GLY A 211 2.56 -20.59 -17.55
C GLY A 211 1.73 -19.38 -18.01
N ASP A 212 0.46 -19.30 -17.62
CA ASP A 212 -0.49 -18.30 -18.13
C ASP A 212 -0.74 -17.12 -17.17
N GLU A 213 -0.31 -17.19 -15.91
CA GLU A 213 -0.30 -16.02 -15.03
C GLU A 213 1.08 -15.36 -15.03
N TYR A 214 1.26 -14.42 -15.98
CA TYR A 214 2.21 -13.32 -15.84
C TYR A 214 2.17 -12.83 -14.40
N GLY A 215 3.27 -13.03 -13.66
CA GLY A 215 3.32 -12.94 -12.20
C GLY A 215 2.41 -11.85 -11.66
N VAL A 216 1.34 -12.28 -10.97
CA VAL A 216 0.29 -11.38 -10.51
C VAL A 216 0.94 -10.37 -9.59
N THR A 217 0.99 -9.14 -10.06
CA THR A 217 1.53 -8.01 -9.31
C THR A 217 0.57 -7.73 -8.18
N LYS A 218 0.97 -8.08 -6.96
CA LYS A 218 0.17 -7.89 -5.76
C LYS A 218 0.82 -6.84 -4.88
N LEU A 219 -0.03 -5.98 -4.33
CA LEU A 219 0.36 -5.11 -3.25
C LEU A 219 -0.05 -5.81 -1.96
N GLY A 220 0.91 -6.09 -1.09
CA GLY A 220 0.69 -6.76 0.19
C GLY A 220 1.01 -5.85 1.35
N LEU A 221 0.39 -6.13 2.50
CA LEU A 221 0.87 -5.67 3.80
C LEU A 221 1.69 -6.80 4.43
N LEU A 222 2.79 -6.44 5.08
CA LEU A 222 3.48 -7.35 5.97
C LEU A 222 2.70 -7.42 7.30
N SER A 223 2.60 -8.62 7.86
CA SER A 223 1.98 -8.85 9.16
C SER A 223 2.61 -7.98 10.26
N TYR A 224 1.81 -7.60 11.27
CA TYR A 224 2.15 -6.66 12.34
C TYR A 224 3.38 -7.04 13.19
N ASN A 225 3.86 -8.28 13.10
CA ASN A 225 4.93 -8.82 13.94
C ASN A 225 6.35 -8.65 13.35
N ASP A 226 6.52 -7.91 12.25
CA ASP A 226 7.84 -7.76 11.64
C ASP A 226 8.81 -6.96 12.53
N VAL A 227 9.71 -7.72 13.15
CA VAL A 227 10.98 -7.34 13.75
C VAL A 227 11.74 -6.43 12.77
N ASP A 228 12.45 -5.41 13.27
CA ASP A 228 13.03 -4.26 12.54
C ASP A 228 13.86 -4.53 11.27
N ALA A 229 14.15 -5.79 10.93
CA ALA A 229 14.64 -6.18 9.61
C ALA A 229 14.15 -7.59 9.26
N PRO A 230 13.41 -7.79 8.15
CA PRO A 230 13.24 -9.15 7.64
C PRO A 230 14.62 -9.68 7.26
N VAL A 231 14.93 -10.89 7.74
CA VAL A 231 16.10 -11.64 7.28
C VAL A 231 15.82 -11.97 5.82
N TYR A 232 16.54 -11.35 4.88
CA TYR A 232 16.39 -11.56 3.43
C TYR A 232 17.09 -12.86 2.98
N ASP A 233 16.92 -13.94 3.74
CA ASP A 233 17.44 -15.25 3.32
C ASP A 233 16.48 -15.82 2.27
N ASN A 234 16.96 -15.95 1.03
CA ASN A 234 16.30 -16.51 -0.15
C ASN A 234 14.81 -16.13 -0.33
N SER A 235 14.55 -15.25 -1.29
CA SER A 235 13.25 -14.68 -1.69
C SER A 235 12.11 -15.66 -1.98
N ALA A 236 12.37 -16.97 -2.01
CA ALA A 236 11.38 -18.02 -2.23
C ALA A 236 10.57 -18.38 -0.96
N ASP A 237 11.18 -18.40 0.22
CA ASP A 237 10.52 -18.98 1.43
C ASP A 237 9.80 -17.93 2.29
N LEU A 238 10.21 -16.67 2.24
CA LEU A 238 9.60 -15.57 3.03
C LEU A 238 8.25 -15.08 2.47
N GLY A 239 7.77 -15.64 1.35
CA GLY A 239 6.79 -14.98 0.48
C GLY A 239 5.31 -15.21 0.81
N GLN A 240 4.95 -16.28 1.52
CA GLN A 240 3.55 -16.68 1.61
C GLN A 240 2.89 -16.49 2.97
N GLU A 241 3.57 -16.75 4.07
CA GLU A 241 2.88 -16.96 5.36
C GLU A 241 2.33 -15.67 5.98
N ASN A 242 3.00 -14.54 5.78
CA ASN A 242 2.69 -13.29 6.50
C ASN A 242 2.20 -12.12 5.62
N THR A 243 1.71 -12.39 4.41
CA THR A 243 1.24 -11.33 3.50
C THR A 243 -0.29 -11.24 3.47
N ILE A 244 -0.83 -10.13 3.98
CA ILE A 244 -2.24 -9.78 3.76
C ILE A 244 -2.33 -9.20 2.35
N THR A 245 -3.12 -9.83 1.48
CA THR A 245 -3.19 -9.43 0.09
C THR A 245 -4.19 -8.29 -0.09
N VAL A 246 -3.74 -7.14 -0.59
CA VAL A 246 -4.62 -6.04 -1.01
C VAL A 246 -4.99 -6.28 -2.47
N ARG A 247 -5.90 -7.24 -2.72
CA ARG A 247 -6.20 -7.78 -4.07
C ARG A 247 -6.79 -6.78 -5.06
N ASN A 248 -7.13 -5.56 -4.67
CA ASN A 248 -7.74 -4.60 -5.57
C ASN A 248 -7.46 -3.15 -5.16
N LEU A 249 -6.19 -2.75 -5.19
CA LEU A 249 -5.85 -1.33 -5.02
C LEU A 249 -6.54 -0.45 -6.08
N SER A 250 -6.86 -0.98 -7.26
CA SER A 250 -7.66 -0.27 -8.26
C SER A 250 -9.03 0.17 -7.74
N ASN A 251 -9.69 -0.60 -6.87
CA ASN A 251 -10.93 -0.17 -6.24
C ASN A 251 -10.69 0.96 -5.23
N ALA A 252 -9.65 0.83 -4.39
CA ALA A 252 -9.29 1.86 -3.41
C ALA A 252 -8.87 3.17 -4.09
N LEU A 253 -8.01 3.09 -5.11
CA LEU A 253 -7.60 4.23 -5.94
C LEU A 253 -8.70 4.71 -6.87
N GLY A 254 -9.69 3.86 -7.17
CA GLY A 254 -10.91 4.23 -7.88
C GLY A 254 -11.61 5.39 -7.20
N LEU A 255 -11.52 5.48 -5.86
CA LEU A 255 -12.00 6.63 -5.09
C LEU A 255 -11.35 7.95 -5.55
N LEU A 256 -10.06 7.95 -5.86
CA LEU A 256 -9.34 9.12 -6.40
C LEU A 256 -9.80 9.48 -7.81
N GLY A 257 -10.44 8.56 -8.53
CA GLY A 257 -11.00 8.77 -9.86
C GLY A 257 -12.43 9.32 -9.87
N VAL A 258 -13.14 9.33 -8.74
CA VAL A 258 -14.57 9.70 -8.69
C VAL A 258 -14.78 11.20 -8.92
N SER A 259 -13.95 12.05 -8.32
CA SER A 259 -14.10 13.51 -8.34
C SER A 259 -12.75 14.21 -8.20
N LYS A 260 -12.58 15.36 -8.87
CA LYS A 260 -11.38 16.21 -8.73
C LYS A 260 -11.14 16.65 -7.29
N GLN A 261 -12.21 16.96 -6.56
CA GLN A 261 -12.11 17.37 -5.16
C GLN A 261 -11.66 16.20 -4.27
N ILE A 262 -12.26 15.02 -4.44
CA ILE A 262 -11.85 13.81 -3.71
C ILE A 262 -10.37 13.51 -3.99
N ARG A 263 -9.96 13.58 -5.26
CA ARG A 263 -8.56 13.42 -5.65
C ARG A 263 -7.65 14.38 -4.88
N GLN A 264 -7.92 15.69 -4.90
CA GLN A 264 -7.10 16.69 -4.22
C GLN A 264 -7.02 16.46 -2.70
N GLU A 265 -8.15 16.11 -2.08
CA GLU A 265 -8.23 15.85 -0.63
C GLU A 265 -7.52 14.54 -0.22
N ALA A 266 -7.57 13.51 -1.07
CA ALA A 266 -7.15 12.16 -0.69
C ALA A 266 -5.78 11.75 -1.24
N LEU A 267 -5.28 12.39 -2.30
CA LEU A 267 -4.02 12.02 -2.97
C LEU A 267 -2.83 12.09 -2.01
N HIS A 268 -2.69 13.19 -1.29
CA HIS A 268 -1.61 13.40 -0.32
C HIS A 268 -1.74 12.49 0.91
N LEU A 269 -2.95 12.02 1.24
CA LEU A 269 -3.14 11.04 2.31
C LEU A 269 -2.63 9.67 1.88
N PHE A 270 -2.99 9.21 0.68
CA PHE A 270 -2.52 7.92 0.16
C PHE A 270 -1.01 7.94 -0.07
N TYR A 271 -0.50 8.83 -0.92
CA TYR A 271 0.93 8.80 -1.26
C TYR A 271 1.83 9.34 -0.13
N GLY A 272 1.34 10.28 0.69
CA GLY A 272 2.15 10.94 1.72
C GLY A 272 2.16 10.29 3.08
N ARG A 273 1.23 9.37 3.39
CA ARG A 273 1.19 8.66 4.68
C ARG A 273 1.50 7.18 4.59
N ASN A 274 1.47 6.58 3.40
CA ASN A 274 1.90 5.19 3.22
C ASN A 274 3.39 5.13 2.91
N SER A 275 4.03 4.09 3.44
CA SER A 275 5.38 3.69 3.07
C SER A 275 5.30 2.72 1.88
N PHE A 276 6.05 2.98 0.81
CA PHE A 276 6.06 2.14 -0.38
C PHE A 276 7.31 1.27 -0.44
N HIS A 277 7.12 -0.04 -0.55
CA HIS A 277 8.17 -1.03 -0.47
C HIS A 277 8.32 -1.76 -1.81
N PHE A 278 9.48 -1.64 -2.43
CA PHE A 278 9.79 -2.27 -3.71
C PHE A 278 10.84 -3.36 -3.52
N GLY A 279 10.49 -4.58 -3.92
CA GLY A 279 11.39 -5.74 -3.84
C GLY A 279 12.58 -5.71 -4.82
N SER A 280 12.65 -4.71 -5.69
CA SER A 280 13.76 -4.48 -6.60
C SER A 280 13.67 -3.07 -7.20
N LEU A 281 14.78 -2.61 -7.75
CA LEU A 281 14.83 -1.40 -8.57
C LEU A 281 13.92 -1.50 -9.82
N TRP A 282 13.74 -2.69 -10.38
CA TRP A 282 12.86 -2.92 -11.52
C TRP A 282 11.39 -2.59 -11.18
N TYR A 283 10.91 -3.00 -10.00
CA TYR A 283 9.54 -2.70 -9.58
C TYR A 283 9.31 -1.21 -9.34
N LEU A 284 10.30 -0.53 -8.74
CA LEU A 284 10.27 0.91 -8.56
C LEU A 284 10.15 1.64 -9.91
N ARG A 285 10.96 1.23 -10.90
CA ARG A 285 10.88 1.73 -12.27
C ARG A 285 9.49 1.54 -12.87
N ARG A 286 8.94 0.32 -12.77
CA ARG A 286 7.62 -0.01 -13.31
C ARG A 286 6.55 0.88 -12.70
N MET A 287 6.60 1.10 -11.38
CA MET A 287 5.66 1.98 -10.69
C MET A 287 5.71 3.41 -11.24
N PHE A 288 6.90 3.96 -11.52
CA PHE A 288 7.00 5.30 -12.11
C PHE A 288 6.38 5.42 -13.48
N THR A 289 6.38 4.37 -14.28
CA THR A 289 5.67 4.41 -15.58
C THR A 289 4.15 4.48 -15.41
N MET A 290 3.63 4.15 -14.23
CA MET A 290 2.20 4.07 -13.95
C MET A 290 1.64 5.26 -13.17
N ILE A 291 2.45 5.94 -12.36
CA ILE A 291 2.00 7.06 -11.54
C ILE A 291 2.27 8.42 -12.17
N THR A 292 1.47 9.43 -11.81
CA THR A 292 1.61 10.81 -12.30
C THR A 292 2.69 11.58 -11.53
N ASP A 293 3.20 12.67 -12.11
CA ASP A 293 4.16 13.59 -11.47
C ASP A 293 3.60 14.18 -10.17
N GLU A 294 2.31 14.53 -10.17
CA GLU A 294 1.61 15.00 -8.97
C GLU A 294 1.60 13.94 -7.86
N ALA A 295 1.34 12.67 -8.17
CA ALA A 295 1.37 11.60 -7.18
C ALA A 295 2.78 11.35 -6.64
N LEU A 296 3.81 11.47 -7.50
CA LEU A 296 5.21 11.32 -7.13
C LEU A 296 5.66 12.30 -6.06
N GLN A 297 5.26 13.57 -6.19
CA GLN A 297 5.60 14.63 -5.24
C GLN A 297 5.09 14.35 -3.82
N HIS A 298 4.01 13.57 -3.72
CA HIS A 298 3.42 13.21 -2.44
C HIS A 298 4.06 11.99 -1.79
N ILE A 299 4.89 11.19 -2.48
CA ILE A 299 5.53 10.02 -1.86
C ILE A 299 6.54 10.49 -0.81
N GLY A 300 6.23 10.23 0.46
CA GLY A 300 7.05 10.64 1.60
C GLY A 300 8.03 9.58 2.07
N GLU A 301 7.66 8.30 2.02
CA GLU A 301 8.47 7.20 2.54
C GLU A 301 8.64 6.09 1.50
N LEU A 302 9.89 5.72 1.22
CA LEU A 302 10.25 4.74 0.20
C LEU A 302 11.26 3.73 0.75
N LYS A 303 10.99 2.44 0.56
CA LYS A 303 11.92 1.33 0.85
C LYS A 303 12.19 0.55 -0.44
N ILE A 304 13.46 0.33 -0.75
CA ILE A 304 13.88 -0.32 -2.00
C ILE A 304 14.87 -1.43 -1.67
N VAL A 305 14.62 -2.63 -2.16
CA VAL A 305 15.63 -3.69 -2.20
C VAL A 305 16.49 -3.49 -3.45
N MET A 306 17.79 -3.46 -3.24
CA MET A 306 18.79 -3.55 -4.30
C MET A 306 18.89 -5.04 -4.65
N ASP A 307 18.11 -5.47 -5.63
CA ASP A 307 18.11 -6.83 -6.17
C ASP A 307 18.24 -6.76 -7.70
N TYR A 308 18.62 -7.89 -8.31
CA TYR A 308 18.89 -8.09 -9.73
C TYR A 308 17.95 -7.28 -10.64
N HIS A 309 18.55 -6.52 -11.55
CA HIS A 309 17.84 -5.78 -12.58
C HIS A 309 18.21 -6.41 -13.92
N PRO A 310 17.23 -6.76 -14.78
CA PRO A 310 17.55 -7.28 -16.10
C PRO A 310 18.41 -6.26 -16.86
N PRO A 311 19.48 -6.70 -17.53
CA PRO A 311 20.43 -5.79 -18.13
C PRO A 311 19.74 -4.96 -19.23
N PHE A 312 20.26 -3.75 -19.51
CA PHE A 312 19.97 -2.95 -20.74
C PHE A 312 18.81 -1.94 -20.79
N ALA A 313 18.46 -1.24 -19.71
CA ALA A 313 17.70 0.00 -19.89
C ALA A 313 18.35 1.15 -19.14
N ILE A 314 18.97 2.08 -19.87
CA ILE A 314 19.44 3.36 -19.33
C ILE A 314 18.31 4.00 -18.53
N TRP A 315 18.58 4.23 -17.26
CA TRP A 315 17.68 4.76 -16.25
C TRP A 315 17.45 6.26 -16.50
N ARG A 316 16.61 6.65 -17.48
CA ARG A 316 16.28 8.07 -17.74
C ARG A 316 15.20 8.59 -16.78
N PHE A 317 15.51 8.69 -15.49
CA PHE A 317 14.56 9.11 -14.48
C PHE A 317 14.79 10.54 -13.99
N HIS A 318 14.60 11.50 -14.88
CA HIS A 318 14.46 12.91 -14.48
C HIS A 318 13.32 13.09 -13.45
N ARG A 319 12.34 12.19 -13.43
CA ARG A 319 11.18 12.22 -12.52
C ARG A 319 11.51 12.00 -11.04
N PHE A 320 12.66 11.38 -10.71
CA PHE A 320 13.07 11.25 -9.30
C PHE A 320 13.30 12.60 -8.62
N ALA A 321 13.72 13.61 -9.41
CA ALA A 321 13.94 14.96 -8.90
C ALA A 321 12.66 15.58 -8.32
N GLN A 322 11.49 15.08 -8.73
CA GLN A 322 10.19 15.58 -8.26
C GLN A 322 9.78 15.02 -6.90
N MET A 323 10.47 14.00 -6.37
CA MET A 323 10.10 13.39 -5.10
C MET A 323 10.66 14.19 -3.90
N SER A 324 9.80 14.45 -2.93
CA SER A 324 10.14 15.11 -1.66
C SER A 324 10.17 14.09 -0.52
N LEU A 325 11.13 13.16 -0.59
CA LEU A 325 11.24 12.03 0.33
C LEU A 325 11.60 12.50 1.76
N LYS A 326 10.75 12.16 2.72
CA LYS A 326 11.04 12.28 4.16
C LYS A 326 11.91 11.13 4.65
N LYS A 327 11.70 9.92 4.12
CA LYS A 327 12.50 8.75 4.46
C LYS A 327 12.78 7.89 3.21
N LEU A 328 14.05 7.56 3.00
CA LEU A 328 14.50 6.57 2.02
C LEU A 328 15.26 5.47 2.74
N VAL A 329 14.83 4.22 2.58
CA VAL A 329 15.53 3.03 3.07
C VAL A 329 15.99 2.19 1.88
N VAL A 330 17.29 1.96 1.76
CA VAL A 330 17.87 1.09 0.74
C VAL A 330 18.37 -0.19 1.40
N ILE A 331 17.82 -1.32 1.00
CA ILE A 331 18.27 -2.64 1.46
C ILE A 331 19.29 -3.15 0.45
N ALA A 332 20.54 -3.30 0.87
CA ALA A 332 21.65 -3.77 0.07
C ALA A 332 22.14 -5.13 0.60
N PRO A 333 21.66 -6.26 0.05
CA PRO A 333 22.15 -7.59 0.42
C PRO A 333 23.62 -7.77 0.04
N SER A 334 24.35 -8.59 0.81
CA SER A 334 25.75 -8.95 0.55
C SER A 334 25.89 -9.82 -0.71
N ASP A 335 25.00 -10.79 -0.86
CA ASP A 335 25.07 -11.84 -1.89
C ASP A 335 24.11 -11.57 -3.05
N ASN A 336 24.26 -10.40 -3.67
CA ASN A 336 23.36 -9.95 -4.73
C ASN A 336 23.94 -10.21 -6.13
N LEU A 337 23.20 -10.97 -6.96
CA LEU A 337 23.48 -11.22 -8.38
C LEU A 337 23.53 -9.95 -9.25
N PHE A 338 23.01 -8.82 -8.75
CA PHE A 338 23.15 -7.50 -9.38
C PHE A 338 24.60 -7.17 -9.73
N TRP A 339 25.56 -7.66 -8.95
CA TRP A 339 26.99 -7.49 -9.23
C TRP A 339 27.48 -8.30 -10.41
N ASP A 340 26.97 -9.52 -10.58
CA ASP A 340 27.38 -10.39 -11.67
C ASP A 340 27.03 -9.76 -13.03
N ASP A 341 25.91 -9.03 -13.08
CA ASP A 341 25.42 -8.34 -14.28
C ASP A 341 26.09 -7.00 -14.56
N LEU A 342 26.51 -6.26 -13.52
CA LEU A 342 27.31 -5.04 -13.71
C LEU A 342 28.68 -5.32 -14.33
N SER A 343 29.03 -6.59 -14.56
CA SER A 343 30.11 -7.01 -15.46
C SER A 343 31.45 -6.35 -15.12
N ILE A 344 31.71 -6.13 -13.83
CA ILE A 344 33.07 -6.10 -13.33
C ILE A 344 33.43 -7.57 -13.13
N HIS A 345 33.84 -8.24 -14.20
CA HIS A 345 34.43 -9.59 -14.16
C HIS A 345 35.80 -9.56 -13.45
N VAL A 346 35.86 -9.04 -12.23
CA VAL A 346 37.02 -9.24 -11.35
C VAL A 346 36.85 -10.63 -10.76
N PHE A 347 37.35 -11.62 -11.50
CA PHE A 347 37.54 -12.98 -11.03
C PHE A 347 38.45 -12.94 -9.79
N GLY A 348 37.85 -12.88 -8.60
CA GLY A 348 38.58 -12.95 -7.33
C GLY A 348 37.80 -12.39 -6.16
N ARG A 349 37.26 -13.27 -5.31
CA ARG A 349 36.54 -12.94 -4.06
C ARG A 349 37.37 -12.14 -3.03
N GLU A 350 38.65 -11.89 -3.27
CA GLU A 350 39.59 -11.52 -2.19
C GLU A 350 39.94 -10.03 -2.08
N SER A 351 39.42 -9.09 -2.88
CA SER A 351 39.75 -7.65 -2.66
C SER A 351 38.73 -6.64 -3.22
N VAL A 352 37.43 -6.84 -2.99
CA VAL A 352 36.37 -5.92 -3.47
C VAL A 352 36.32 -4.59 -2.69
N LEU A 353 36.91 -4.51 -1.49
CA LEU A 353 36.75 -3.34 -0.60
C LEU A 353 37.52 -2.08 -1.04
N ALA A 354 38.61 -2.20 -1.80
CA ALA A 354 39.49 -1.05 -2.10
C ALA A 354 39.41 -0.56 -3.56
N VAL A 355 39.02 -1.41 -4.51
CA VAL A 355 39.25 -1.14 -5.95
C VAL A 355 38.00 -0.66 -6.71
N GLU A 356 36.78 -0.80 -6.20
CA GLU A 356 35.58 -0.67 -7.07
C GLU A 356 34.62 0.48 -6.73
N THR A 357 34.97 1.35 -5.78
CA THR A 357 34.04 2.45 -5.43
C THR A 357 34.06 3.64 -6.40
N SER A 358 35.11 3.76 -7.22
CA SER A 358 35.23 4.78 -8.27
C SER A 358 34.38 4.44 -9.49
N THR A 359 34.37 3.18 -9.94
CA THR A 359 33.57 2.71 -11.08
C THR A 359 32.07 2.81 -10.81
N LEU A 360 31.64 2.69 -9.55
CA LEU A 360 30.25 2.93 -9.16
C LEU A 360 29.78 4.37 -9.41
N GLY A 361 30.68 5.34 -9.33
CA GLY A 361 30.38 6.74 -9.64
C GLY A 361 30.07 6.97 -11.12
N GLU A 362 30.64 6.15 -12.00
CA GLU A 362 30.44 6.23 -13.45
C GLU A 362 29.16 5.51 -13.90
N ASN A 363 28.53 4.73 -13.01
CA ASN A 363 27.33 3.99 -13.34
C ASN A 363 26.10 4.89 -13.37
N GLU A 364 25.66 5.26 -14.58
CA GLU A 364 24.46 6.07 -14.81
C GLU A 364 23.19 5.48 -14.17
N CYS A 365 23.12 4.17 -13.90
CA CYS A 365 21.95 3.54 -13.27
C CYS A 365 21.85 3.85 -11.77
N LEU A 366 22.97 4.14 -11.10
CA LEU A 366 22.99 4.47 -9.66
C LEU A 366 22.85 5.97 -9.41
N ALA A 367 23.16 6.82 -10.40
CA ALA A 367 23.05 8.27 -10.28
C ALA A 367 21.66 8.74 -9.80
N PRO A 368 20.52 8.20 -10.29
CA PRO A 368 19.22 8.65 -9.81
C PRO A 368 18.91 8.20 -8.37
N LEU A 369 19.38 7.01 -7.97
CA LEU A 369 19.26 6.53 -6.60
C LEU A 369 20.08 7.37 -5.63
N LEU A 370 21.34 7.67 -5.98
CA LEU A 370 22.19 8.57 -5.22
C LEU A 370 21.55 9.96 -5.12
N SER A 371 20.99 10.46 -6.22
CA SER A 371 20.27 11.74 -6.26
C SER A 371 19.08 11.76 -5.29
N MET A 372 18.28 10.69 -5.22
CA MET A 372 17.22 10.55 -4.21
C MET A 372 17.80 10.53 -2.79
N ALA A 373 18.86 9.75 -2.55
CA ALA A 373 19.46 9.59 -1.23
C ALA A 373 20.02 10.92 -0.69
N LYS A 374 20.63 11.74 -1.56
CA LYS A 374 21.11 13.09 -1.21
C LYS A 374 20.00 14.10 -0.90
N ARG A 375 18.78 13.90 -1.44
CA ARG A 375 17.62 14.77 -1.20
C ARG A 375 16.72 14.30 -0.07
N ALA A 376 16.74 13.01 0.26
CA ALA A 376 15.91 12.47 1.32
C ALA A 376 16.28 13.08 2.67
N GLN A 377 15.28 13.52 3.45
CA GLN A 377 15.52 14.07 4.79
C GLN A 377 16.19 13.02 5.69
N ASN A 378 15.69 11.79 5.66
CA ASN A 378 16.29 10.65 6.36
C ASN A 378 16.69 9.58 5.34
N PHE A 379 17.96 9.23 5.31
CA PHE A 379 18.51 8.17 4.46
C PHE A 379 19.08 7.05 5.34
N GLU A 380 18.64 5.82 5.09
CA GLU A 380 19.02 4.63 5.83
C GLU A 380 19.44 3.53 4.84
N VAL A 381 20.49 2.79 5.18
CA VAL A 381 20.90 1.59 4.46
C VAL A 381 20.80 0.40 5.38
N GLN A 382 20.13 -0.65 4.92
CA GLN A 382 19.99 -1.93 5.61
C GLN A 382 20.78 -3.00 4.86
N GLY A 383 21.51 -3.85 5.58
CA GLY A 383 22.40 -4.87 4.99
C GLY A 383 23.85 -4.41 4.87
N ASN A 384 24.73 -5.36 4.53
CA ASN A 384 26.18 -5.20 4.46
C ASN A 384 26.73 -5.20 3.01
N GLY A 385 25.86 -5.01 2.01
CA GLY A 385 26.25 -4.93 0.61
C GLY A 385 27.09 -3.70 0.30
N THR A 386 28.05 -3.85 -0.62
CA THR A 386 29.00 -2.81 -1.04
C THR A 386 28.32 -1.57 -1.64
N VAL A 387 27.18 -1.71 -2.34
CA VAL A 387 26.41 -0.55 -2.85
C VAL A 387 25.89 0.32 -1.70
N GLY A 388 25.44 -0.33 -0.63
CA GLY A 388 24.93 0.37 0.55
C GLY A 388 26.01 1.23 1.21
N ALA A 389 27.20 0.64 1.42
CA ALA A 389 28.36 1.35 1.95
C ALA A 389 28.79 2.52 1.02
N TRP A 390 28.79 2.31 -0.29
CA TRP A 390 29.10 3.35 -1.27
C TRP A 390 28.08 4.51 -1.24
N LEU A 391 26.77 4.22 -1.19
CA LEU A 391 25.73 5.23 -1.09
C LEU A 391 25.86 6.07 0.18
N LEU A 392 26.07 5.43 1.34
CA LEU A 392 26.27 6.13 2.61
C LEU A 392 27.44 7.11 2.51
N ARG A 393 28.58 6.65 2.01
CA ARG A 393 29.77 7.49 1.84
C ARG A 393 29.49 8.68 0.92
N LYS A 394 28.84 8.46 -0.23
CA LYS A 394 28.53 9.53 -1.20
C LYS A 394 27.48 10.53 -0.72
N VAL A 395 26.55 10.11 0.13
CA VAL A 395 25.59 11.01 0.77
C VAL A 395 26.30 11.86 1.84
N GLU A 396 27.19 11.25 2.62
CA GLU A 396 27.97 11.95 3.64
C GLU A 396 28.92 12.99 3.03
N GLU A 397 29.66 12.63 1.98
CA GLU A 397 30.48 13.57 1.19
C GLU A 397 29.64 14.78 0.75
N SER A 398 28.44 14.53 0.20
CA SER A 398 27.55 15.59 -0.27
C SER A 398 26.96 16.48 0.84
N ARG A 399 26.84 15.96 2.07
CA ARG A 399 26.37 16.75 3.22
C ARG A 399 27.46 17.67 3.72
N LYS A 400 28.70 17.17 3.79
CA LYS A 400 29.88 17.97 4.13
C LYS A 400 30.12 19.10 3.13
N GLU A 401 30.00 18.80 1.84
CA GLU A 401 30.08 19.81 0.78
C GLU A 401 29.05 20.93 0.97
N ARG A 402 27.81 20.60 1.37
CA ARG A 402 26.77 21.61 1.63
C ARG A 402 27.02 22.41 2.91
N GLN A 403 27.50 21.75 3.96
CA GLN A 403 27.83 22.42 5.21
C GLN A 403 28.97 23.42 5.01
N ALA A 404 30.02 23.04 4.28
CA ALA A 404 31.11 23.94 3.94
C ALA A 404 30.63 25.17 3.14
N ILE A 405 29.73 24.98 2.16
CA ILE A 405 29.17 26.11 1.40
C ILE A 405 28.33 27.03 2.31
N THR A 406 27.51 26.47 3.21
CA THR A 406 26.72 27.28 4.13
C THR A 406 27.59 28.02 5.14
N GLU A 407 28.67 27.41 5.62
CA GLU A 407 29.66 28.07 6.50
C GLU A 407 30.39 29.20 5.75
N GLU A 408 30.78 29.00 4.49
CA GLU A 408 31.38 30.04 3.64
C GLU A 408 30.40 31.20 3.36
N GLU A 409 29.12 30.91 3.08
CA GLU A 409 28.07 31.93 2.87
C GLU A 409 27.76 32.72 4.17
N GLU A 410 27.74 32.06 5.34
CA GLU A 410 27.54 32.73 6.64
C GLU A 410 28.76 33.62 7.00
N GLU A 411 29.99 33.18 6.71
CA GLU A 411 31.20 34.00 6.90
C GLU A 411 31.22 35.23 5.97
N GLU A 412 30.80 35.09 4.70
CA GLU A 412 30.68 36.22 3.77
C GLU A 412 29.59 37.24 4.21
N GLU A 413 28.44 36.77 4.72
CA GLU A 413 27.38 37.66 5.25
C GLU A 413 27.85 38.41 6.51
N GLU A 414 28.61 37.77 7.41
CA GLU A 414 29.18 38.43 8.59
C GLU A 414 30.22 39.51 8.21
N GLU A 415 31.08 39.25 7.20
CA GLU A 415 32.04 40.25 6.70
C GLU A 415 31.35 41.46 6.05
N GLU A 416 30.24 41.24 5.30
CA GLU A 416 29.46 42.34 4.70
C GLU A 416 28.76 43.20 5.77
N GLU A 417 28.24 42.59 6.85
CA GLU A 417 27.63 43.33 7.97
C GLU A 417 28.67 44.16 8.76
N GLU A 418 29.90 43.66 8.96
CA GLU A 418 30.98 44.41 9.60
C GLU A 418 31.43 45.62 8.76
N GLU A 419 31.49 45.49 7.43
CA GLU A 419 31.83 46.62 6.53
C GLU A 419 30.74 47.71 6.50
N GLU A 420 29.46 47.36 6.66
CA GLU A 420 28.36 48.34 6.75
C GLU A 420 28.36 49.10 8.09
N GLU A 421 28.69 48.46 9.22
CA GLU A 421 28.76 49.13 10.53
C GLU A 421 29.94 50.12 10.65
N GLU A 422 31.08 49.87 10.00
CA GLU A 422 32.21 50.81 9.99
C GLU A 422 31.99 52.04 9.08
N GLY A 423 30.92 52.05 8.26
CA GLY A 423 30.62 53.10 7.28
C GLY A 423 29.82 54.30 7.79
N ASP A 424 29.23 54.24 8.99
CA ASP A 424 28.22 55.21 9.45
C ASP A 424 28.68 56.22 10.52
N ASP A 425 29.95 56.23 10.94
CA ASP A 425 30.44 57.07 12.06
C ASP A 425 30.89 58.51 11.67
N ASP A 426 30.62 58.97 10.44
CA ASP A 426 31.13 60.27 9.93
C ASP A 426 30.07 61.26 9.42
N SER A 427 28.80 61.15 9.86
CA SER A 427 27.78 62.17 9.54
C SER A 427 26.87 62.64 10.68
N GLU A 428 27.45 62.92 11.86
CA GLU A 428 26.87 63.90 12.79
C GLU A 428 27.15 65.33 12.29
N ASP A 429 26.35 65.80 11.33
CA ASP A 429 26.22 67.24 11.07
C ASP A 429 24.75 67.63 10.90
N SER A 430 24.15 68.03 12.03
CA SER A 430 23.14 69.09 12.18
C SER A 430 22.04 69.21 11.11
N ILE A 431 20.91 68.54 11.32
CA ILE A 431 19.61 68.95 10.74
C ILE A 431 18.65 69.31 11.87
N GLY A 432 18.27 70.59 11.89
CA GLY A 432 17.34 71.18 12.85
C GLY A 432 15.87 70.76 12.62
N PRO A 433 14.99 71.09 13.57
CA PRO A 433 13.59 70.69 13.53
C PRO A 433 12.79 71.64 12.63
N GLU A 434 12.38 71.19 11.45
CA GLU A 434 11.34 71.86 10.66
C GLU A 434 10.17 70.91 10.36
N ASP A 435 9.03 71.29 10.94
CA ASP A 435 7.66 71.23 10.42
C ASP A 435 7.12 69.91 9.85
N ILE A 436 6.47 69.17 10.76
CA ILE A 436 5.49 68.12 10.46
C ILE A 436 4.21 68.78 9.94
N GLU A 437 4.04 68.84 8.62
CA GLU A 437 2.77 69.19 7.99
C GLU A 437 1.89 67.92 7.84
N VAL A 438 0.84 67.86 8.64
CA VAL A 438 -0.17 66.80 8.66
C VAL A 438 -1.06 66.92 7.41
N VAL A 439 -0.82 66.11 6.39
CA VAL A 439 -1.74 65.95 5.26
C VAL A 439 -2.63 64.74 5.49
N ALA A 440 -3.89 65.02 5.83
CA ALA A 440 -4.97 64.05 5.89
C ALA A 440 -5.34 63.57 4.47
N GLY A 441 -5.34 62.24 4.29
CA GLY A 441 -5.89 61.55 3.11
C GLY A 441 -7.18 60.79 3.46
N PRO A 442 -8.12 60.63 2.52
CA PRO A 442 -9.53 60.40 2.81
C PRO A 442 -9.92 58.92 2.93
N SER A 443 -10.96 58.69 3.73
CA SER A 443 -11.70 57.44 3.86
C SER A 443 -12.36 57.00 2.54
N ILE A 444 -12.20 55.71 2.19
CA ILE A 444 -13.24 54.89 1.57
C ILE A 444 -13.24 53.52 2.25
#